data_AF-A0AAU0YGL7-F1
#
_entry.id   AF-A0AAU0YGL7-F1
#
_cell.length_a   1.000
_cell.length_b   1.000
_cell.length_c   1.000
_cell.angle_alpha   90.00
_cell.angle_beta   90.00
_cell.angle_gamma   90.00
#
_symmetry.space_group_name_H-M   'P 1'
#
loop_
_entity.id
_entity.type
_entity.pdbx_description
1 polymer ?
#
loop_
_entity_poly.entity_id
_entity_poly.type
_entity_poly.pdbx_seq_one_letter_code
_entity_poly.pdbx_strand_id
1 'polypeptide(L)'
;MRQRNRGRATLAAVAAMCAVAALPGQAYAAGEPAPYTFDPEAKAVRGAEVSTDASALTSGSVYKSSIKPGEKLYYRLDLDADTNAYVSAVAVPKLGGQVAYGDGITVSVRDSTDLQCSSEDARFESAEFPRPIAAYAYRVPEKDSTTCNEAGTYNVLVEREGKETSTPEEWDLELRYESEPKLKKGGSVPTEAPANWPSASPSPPTQAAQERPGGTSYYDATSLETGEWDDSIEPGQTRFYQVPVDWGQQIFATVDLGNSVDGSDEYVGSALALSLDNPAHGHVDEASPLSYSGRPASVSLDPLPPVAYENRFASSADVSAMRFAGWYYLSVTLSPEVEKAYGKKAIPMTLKVKVENSAGPSPYEGSAGVFGVTQDDKDMARSGQSAPQAAKSDTMKVVAAAGIGAGAVLVLGLGAWTLLARRRAETVAGGQVAVGTAGQPPYGGPPQAW
;
A
#
# COMPACT_ATOMS: atom_id res chain seq x y z
N MET A 1 -72.64 39.74 1.63
CA MET A 1 -72.86 38.54 0.78
C MET A 1 -71.67 37.62 0.94
N ARG A 2 -71.90 36.37 1.38
CA ARG A 2 -70.87 35.36 1.70
C ARG A 2 -70.62 34.46 0.49
N GLN A 3 -69.35 34.33 0.08
CA GLN A 3 -68.89 33.30 -0.87
C GLN A 3 -68.50 32.00 -0.15
N ARG A 4 -68.83 30.87 -0.78
CA ARG A 4 -68.37 29.49 -0.50
C ARG A 4 -68.35 28.79 -1.88
N ASN A 5 -67.23 28.45 -2.53
CA ASN A 5 -66.14 27.48 -2.30
C ASN A 5 -66.34 26.14 -3.07
N ARG A 6 -65.24 25.67 -3.70
CA ARG A 6 -64.87 24.29 -4.17
C ARG A 6 -65.38 23.83 -5.55
N GLY A 7 -64.61 23.10 -6.39
CA GLY A 7 -63.26 22.51 -6.31
C GLY A 7 -62.88 21.94 -7.71
N ARG A 8 -61.65 22.13 -8.22
CA ARG A 8 -60.45 21.26 -8.17
C ARG A 8 -60.58 19.87 -8.83
N ALA A 9 -59.92 19.71 -9.98
CA ALA A 9 -59.23 18.49 -10.40
C ALA A 9 -57.88 18.90 -11.03
N THR A 10 -56.78 18.40 -10.50
CA THR A 10 -55.42 18.60 -11.06
C THR A 10 -54.70 17.26 -11.07
N LEU A 11 -54.38 16.81 -12.27
CA LEU A 11 -53.37 15.79 -12.57
C LEU A 11 -51.98 16.42 -12.39
N ALA A 12 -51.09 15.76 -11.66
CA ALA A 12 -49.68 16.11 -11.61
C ALA A 12 -48.85 14.90 -12.06
N ALA A 13 -48.21 15.04 -13.22
CA ALA A 13 -47.19 14.14 -13.73
C ALA A 13 -45.87 14.43 -13.00
N VAL A 14 -45.20 13.39 -12.49
CA VAL A 14 -43.86 13.50 -11.91
C VAL A 14 -42.86 13.10 -13.00
N ALA A 15 -42.18 14.10 -13.56
CA ALA A 15 -41.00 13.91 -14.39
C ALA A 15 -39.78 13.85 -13.46
N ALA A 16 -39.12 12.69 -13.41
CA ALA A 16 -37.85 12.53 -12.71
C ALA A 16 -36.70 12.96 -13.65
N MET A 17 -36.11 14.12 -13.38
CA MET A 17 -34.85 14.55 -14.01
C MET A 17 -33.67 13.99 -13.20
N CYS A 18 -32.91 13.07 -13.79
CA CYS A 18 -31.61 12.66 -13.29
C CYS A 18 -30.57 13.70 -13.72
N ALA A 19 -30.14 14.56 -12.80
CA ALA A 19 -28.98 15.41 -12.98
C ALA A 19 -27.72 14.57 -12.77
N VAL A 20 -27.01 14.23 -13.85
CA VAL A 20 -25.66 13.68 -13.79
C VAL A 20 -24.73 14.84 -13.46
N ALA A 21 -24.29 14.93 -12.20
CA ALA A 21 -23.22 15.85 -11.82
C ALA A 21 -21.90 15.32 -12.38
N ALA A 22 -21.48 15.85 -13.53
CA ALA A 22 -20.12 15.69 -14.01
C ALA A 22 -19.21 16.50 -13.08
N LEU A 23 -18.51 15.81 -12.17
CA LEU A 23 -17.41 16.42 -11.41
C LEU A 23 -16.24 16.66 -12.39
N PRO A 24 -15.60 17.84 -12.36
CA PRO A 24 -14.42 18.08 -13.17
C PRO A 24 -13.30 17.16 -12.68
N GLY A 25 -12.76 16.33 -13.59
CA GLY A 25 -11.52 15.61 -13.35
C GLY A 25 -10.42 16.62 -13.02
N GLN A 26 -9.75 16.42 -11.88
CA GLN A 26 -8.59 17.22 -11.53
C GLN A 26 -7.49 16.91 -12.55
N ALA A 27 -7.25 17.86 -13.46
CA ALA A 27 -6.02 17.91 -14.21
C ALA A 27 -4.90 18.21 -13.21
N TYR A 28 -3.98 17.26 -13.02
CA TYR A 28 -2.75 17.52 -12.29
C TYR A 28 -1.95 18.55 -13.10
N ALA A 29 -1.84 19.76 -12.55
CA ALA A 29 -0.88 20.73 -13.03
C ALA A 29 0.53 20.17 -12.80
N ALA A 30 1.45 20.42 -13.74
CA ALA A 30 2.88 20.13 -13.57
C ALA A 30 3.39 20.92 -12.34
N GLY A 31 3.48 20.22 -11.21
CA GLY A 31 3.98 20.71 -9.93
C GLY A 31 5.34 20.10 -9.64
N GLU A 32 5.99 20.56 -8.56
CA GLU A 32 7.21 19.97 -8.02
C GLU A 32 7.10 18.44 -7.88
N PRO A 33 8.24 17.69 -7.89
CA PRO A 33 8.23 16.25 -7.68
C PRO A 33 7.33 15.88 -6.49
N ALA A 34 6.43 14.92 -6.69
CA ALA A 34 5.44 14.59 -5.67
C ALA A 34 6.15 14.12 -4.39
N PRO A 35 5.87 14.73 -3.22
CA PRO A 35 6.48 14.33 -1.97
C PRO A 35 6.04 12.92 -1.57
N TYR A 36 6.86 12.25 -0.77
CA TYR A 36 6.54 10.94 -0.18
C TYR A 36 5.19 10.99 0.57
N THR A 37 4.26 10.12 0.19
CA THR A 37 2.93 10.06 0.81
C THR A 37 2.95 9.13 2.02
N PHE A 38 2.81 9.69 3.22
CA PHE A 38 2.58 8.87 4.42
C PHE A 38 1.18 8.25 4.40
N ASP A 39 1.06 7.07 4.99
CA ASP A 39 -0.25 6.50 5.32
C ASP A 39 -1.06 7.53 6.15
N PRO A 40 -2.25 7.95 5.71
CA PRO A 40 -3.09 8.89 6.45
C PRO A 40 -3.55 8.35 7.81
N GLU A 41 -3.50 7.04 8.03
CA GLU A 41 -3.78 6.39 9.31
C GLU A 41 -2.51 6.22 10.18
N ALA A 42 -1.34 6.67 9.71
CA ALA A 42 -0.09 6.61 10.47
C ALA A 42 -0.20 7.40 11.79
N LYS A 43 0.13 6.72 12.89
CA LYS A 43 0.08 7.29 14.23
C LYS A 43 1.31 8.14 14.49
N ALA A 44 1.13 9.39 14.94
CA ALA A 44 2.26 10.19 15.40
C ALA A 44 2.90 9.54 16.65
N VAL A 45 4.21 9.36 16.63
CA VAL A 45 5.00 8.88 17.76
C VAL A 45 6.22 9.76 17.94
N ARG A 46 6.63 10.00 19.18
CA ARG A 46 7.85 10.74 19.50
C ARG A 46 8.92 9.76 19.97
N GLY A 47 10.06 9.77 19.30
CA GLY A 47 11.27 9.09 19.77
C GLY A 47 11.81 9.75 21.03
N ALA A 48 12.36 8.96 21.94
CA ALA A 48 12.97 9.44 23.18
C ALA A 48 14.50 9.38 23.10
N GLU A 49 15.21 10.37 23.64
CA GLU A 49 16.68 10.30 23.79
C GLU A 49 17.10 9.32 24.89
N VAL A 50 16.19 9.01 25.82
CA VAL A 50 16.39 8.08 26.93
C VAL A 50 15.46 6.87 26.73
N SER A 51 16.04 5.66 26.72
CA SER A 51 15.31 4.42 26.44
C SER A 51 14.14 4.14 27.39
N THR A 52 14.23 4.54 28.66
CA THR A 52 13.13 4.34 29.64
C THR A 52 11.90 5.20 29.36
N ASP A 53 12.05 6.27 28.60
CA ASP A 53 10.97 7.19 28.24
C ASP A 53 10.37 6.86 26.85
N ALA A 54 10.87 5.81 26.20
CA ALA A 54 10.51 5.44 24.84
C ALA A 54 9.03 5.05 24.71
N SER A 55 8.40 5.57 23.66
CA SER A 55 7.01 5.23 23.31
C SER A 55 6.93 3.83 22.71
N ALA A 56 5.91 3.06 23.09
CA ALA A 56 5.72 1.70 22.60
C ALA A 56 5.24 1.68 21.14
N LEU A 57 5.85 0.81 20.33
CA LEU A 57 5.35 0.44 19.01
C LEU A 57 4.50 -0.83 19.14
N THR A 58 3.41 -0.86 18.39
CA THR A 58 2.49 -2.01 18.32
C THR A 58 2.59 -2.67 16.95
N SER A 59 2.62 -3.99 16.94
CA SER A 59 2.68 -4.80 15.72
C SER A 59 1.53 -4.48 14.76
N GLY A 60 1.82 -4.42 13.46
CA GLY A 60 0.87 -4.11 12.39
C GLY A 60 0.38 -2.66 12.35
N SER A 61 1.03 -1.74 13.08
CA SER A 61 0.73 -0.30 12.99
C SER A 61 1.84 0.46 12.27
N VAL A 62 1.45 1.45 11.47
CA VAL A 62 2.34 2.43 10.87
C VAL A 62 2.43 3.67 11.77
N TYR A 63 3.63 4.19 11.96
CA TYR A 63 3.88 5.39 12.75
C TYR A 63 4.64 6.45 11.95
N LYS A 64 4.39 7.72 12.29
CA LYS A 64 5.16 8.87 11.80
C LYS A 64 5.96 9.50 12.94
N SER A 65 7.24 9.77 12.69
CA SER A 65 8.16 10.48 13.59
C SER A 65 9.07 11.42 12.79
N SER A 66 10.06 12.04 13.42
CA SER A 66 11.12 12.81 12.75
C SER A 66 12.46 12.66 13.49
N ILE A 67 13.57 12.91 12.79
CA ILE A 67 14.93 12.79 13.34
C ILE A 67 15.89 13.84 12.77
N LYS A 68 16.61 14.54 13.64
CA LYS A 68 17.64 15.54 13.28
C LYS A 68 19.00 14.87 13.04
N PRO A 69 19.94 15.55 12.35
CA PRO A 69 21.29 15.00 12.18
C PRO A 69 21.95 14.71 13.53
N GLY A 70 22.52 13.50 13.67
CA GLY A 70 23.22 13.07 14.89
C GLY A 70 22.31 12.68 16.06
N GLU A 71 20.99 12.73 15.91
CA GLU A 71 20.07 12.26 16.95
C GLU A 71 20.04 10.72 17.03
N LYS A 72 19.77 10.25 18.25
CA LYS A 72 19.58 8.86 18.62
C LYS A 72 18.23 8.74 19.33
N LEU A 73 17.28 8.09 18.69
CA LEU A 73 15.90 8.02 19.14
C LEU A 73 15.50 6.59 19.47
N TYR A 74 15.05 6.38 20.70
CA TYR A 74 14.54 5.13 21.21
C TYR A 74 13.02 5.02 21.07
N TYR A 75 12.57 3.84 20.69
CA TYR A 75 11.19 3.37 20.70
C TYR A 75 11.13 2.03 21.44
N ARG A 76 10.02 1.72 22.10
CA ARG A 76 9.89 0.51 22.92
C ARG A 76 9.17 -0.60 22.17
N LEU A 77 9.65 -1.84 22.34
CA LEU A 77 8.95 -3.07 21.97
C LEU A 77 8.68 -3.89 23.23
N ASP A 78 7.53 -4.53 23.26
CA ASP A 78 7.17 -5.50 24.29
C ASP A 78 7.06 -6.88 23.60
N LEU A 79 8.10 -7.72 23.74
CA LEU A 79 8.27 -8.97 23.00
C LEU A 79 8.00 -10.20 23.88
N ASP A 80 7.36 -11.23 23.33
CA ASP A 80 7.29 -12.56 23.95
C ASP A 80 8.55 -13.38 23.64
N ALA A 81 8.73 -14.57 24.23
CA ALA A 81 9.96 -15.35 24.08
C ALA A 81 10.14 -16.05 22.71
N ASP A 82 9.09 -16.14 21.89
CA ASP A 82 9.04 -17.08 20.76
C ASP A 82 8.85 -16.40 19.40
N THR A 83 8.29 -15.19 19.37
CA THR A 83 7.90 -14.51 18.14
C THR A 83 9.04 -13.66 17.60
N ASN A 84 9.31 -13.81 16.30
CA ASN A 84 10.26 -12.95 15.60
C ASN A 84 9.64 -11.57 15.41
N ALA A 85 10.44 -10.55 15.67
CA ALA A 85 10.05 -9.15 15.56
C ALA A 85 10.93 -8.45 14.52
N TYR A 86 10.31 -7.69 13.63
CA TYR A 86 10.98 -6.88 12.62
C TYR A 86 10.50 -5.44 12.72
N VAL A 87 11.42 -4.50 12.86
CA VAL A 87 11.09 -3.08 12.93
C VAL A 87 11.86 -2.34 11.87
N SER A 88 11.15 -1.66 10.98
CA SER A 88 11.73 -0.83 9.94
C SER A 88 11.57 0.65 10.22
N ALA A 89 12.51 1.42 9.72
CA ALA A 89 12.46 2.86 9.61
C ALA A 89 12.73 3.27 8.17
N VAL A 90 11.81 4.02 7.59
CA VAL A 90 12.02 4.73 6.32
C VAL A 90 12.34 6.18 6.65
N ALA A 91 13.54 6.62 6.32
CA ALA A 91 13.91 8.02 6.40
C ALA A 91 13.52 8.74 5.14
N VAL A 92 12.85 9.88 5.30
CA VAL A 92 12.34 10.72 4.21
C VAL A 92 12.96 12.11 4.32
N PRO A 93 14.11 12.33 3.66
CA PRO A 93 14.68 13.66 3.50
C PRO A 93 13.74 14.59 2.73
N LYS A 94 13.90 15.90 2.96
CA LYS A 94 13.21 16.91 2.16
C LYS A 94 13.75 16.92 0.73
N LEU A 95 12.83 17.06 -0.23
CA LEU A 95 13.17 17.26 -1.64
C LEU A 95 14.06 18.49 -1.81
N GLY A 96 15.09 18.38 -2.64
CA GLY A 96 16.07 19.45 -2.88
C GLY A 96 17.06 19.70 -1.73
N GLY A 97 17.01 18.90 -0.66
CA GLY A 97 18.04 18.92 0.38
C GLY A 97 19.41 18.48 -0.14
N GLN A 98 20.44 18.65 0.68
CA GLN A 98 21.78 18.13 0.41
C GLN A 98 22.07 16.98 1.36
N VAL A 99 22.52 15.86 0.79
CA VAL A 99 23.00 14.66 1.51
C VAL A 99 24.39 14.32 1.00
N ALA A 100 25.14 13.55 1.79
CA ALA A 100 26.47 13.06 1.43
C ALA A 100 26.49 11.52 1.34
N TYR A 101 27.53 10.97 0.71
CA TYR A 101 27.76 9.52 0.58
C TYR A 101 27.46 8.70 1.84
N GLY A 102 27.96 9.18 2.99
CA GLY A 102 27.85 8.48 4.28
C GLY A 102 26.67 8.91 5.14
N ASP A 103 25.79 9.77 4.63
CA ASP A 103 24.56 10.11 5.35
C ASP A 103 23.57 8.95 5.25
N GLY A 104 22.82 8.73 6.32
CA GLY A 104 21.95 7.57 6.38
C GLY A 104 21.25 7.41 7.71
N ILE A 105 20.63 6.25 7.88
CA ILE A 105 20.07 5.81 9.14
C ILE A 105 20.61 4.45 9.53
N THR A 106 20.78 4.26 10.83
CA THR A 106 21.06 2.95 11.44
C THR A 106 19.90 2.58 12.35
N VAL A 107 19.37 1.38 12.19
CA VAL A 107 18.29 0.84 13.01
C VAL A 107 18.83 -0.37 13.75
N SER A 108 18.63 -0.41 15.07
CA SER A 108 19.00 -1.57 15.88
C SER A 108 17.89 -1.96 16.85
N VAL A 109 17.77 -3.26 17.12
CA VAL A 109 16.96 -3.79 18.22
C VAL A 109 17.90 -4.20 19.34
N ARG A 110 17.62 -3.73 20.55
CA ARG A 110 18.47 -3.89 21.73
C ARG A 110 17.65 -4.33 22.94
N ASP A 111 18.20 -5.15 23.81
CA ASP A 111 17.52 -5.58 25.03
C ASP A 111 17.53 -4.49 26.11
N SER A 112 16.94 -4.78 27.28
CA SER A 112 16.88 -3.87 28.42
C SER A 112 18.24 -3.51 29.04
N THR A 113 19.29 -4.28 28.73
CA THR A 113 20.67 -4.04 29.16
C THR A 113 21.51 -3.31 28.11
N ASP A 114 20.87 -2.86 27.03
CA ASP A 114 21.50 -2.22 25.86
C ASP A 114 22.32 -3.19 25.00
N LEU A 115 22.13 -4.50 25.16
CA LEU A 115 22.77 -5.49 24.29
C LEU A 115 22.08 -5.49 22.93
N GLN A 116 22.85 -5.33 21.85
CA GLN A 116 22.33 -5.32 20.49
C GLN A 116 21.97 -6.74 20.03
N CYS A 117 20.73 -6.92 19.59
CA CYS A 117 20.22 -8.15 18.99
C CYS A 117 20.52 -8.20 17.49
N SER A 118 20.21 -7.11 16.79
CA SER A 118 20.58 -6.91 15.39
C SER A 118 20.73 -5.42 15.11
N SER A 119 21.41 -5.09 14.01
CA SER A 119 21.49 -3.74 13.48
C SER A 119 21.68 -3.82 11.97
N GLU A 120 20.99 -2.96 11.24
CA GLU A 120 21.24 -2.71 9.82
C GLU A 120 21.26 -1.21 9.59
N ASP A 121 21.90 -0.79 8.50
CA ASP A 121 21.95 0.60 8.09
C ASP A 121 21.52 0.77 6.64
N ALA A 122 21.15 1.99 6.29
CA ALA A 122 20.92 2.41 4.91
C ALA A 122 21.56 3.78 4.71
N ARG A 123 22.32 3.95 3.62
CA ARG A 123 23.04 5.17 3.28
C ARG A 123 22.74 5.59 1.85
N PHE A 124 22.99 6.86 1.52
CA PHE A 124 22.82 7.34 0.13
C PHE A 124 23.85 6.77 -0.84
N GLU A 125 25.02 6.42 -0.32
CA GLU A 125 26.16 5.89 -1.07
C GLU A 125 26.46 6.71 -2.32
N SER A 126 26.76 6.05 -3.46
CA SER A 126 27.14 6.72 -4.70
C SER A 126 25.99 7.53 -5.33
N ALA A 127 24.75 7.30 -4.90
CA ALA A 127 23.58 8.08 -5.28
C ALA A 127 23.36 9.21 -4.25
N GLU A 128 24.28 10.18 -4.21
CA GLU A 128 24.36 11.28 -3.21
C GLU A 128 23.26 12.36 -3.36
N PHE A 129 22.00 11.96 -3.50
CA PHE A 129 20.86 12.86 -3.58
C PHE A 129 19.71 12.42 -2.67
N PRO A 130 18.91 13.36 -2.13
CA PRO A 130 17.83 13.03 -1.21
C PRO A 130 16.79 12.13 -1.86
N ARG A 131 16.56 10.98 -1.25
CA ARG A 131 15.53 9.99 -1.59
C ARG A 131 15.09 9.27 -0.31
N PRO A 132 13.90 8.66 -0.26
CA PRO A 132 13.58 7.75 0.82
C PRO A 132 14.59 6.61 0.88
N ILE A 133 15.08 6.29 2.07
CA ILE A 133 15.96 5.13 2.34
C ILE A 133 15.38 4.34 3.51
N ALA A 134 15.45 3.02 3.46
CA ALA A 134 14.85 2.14 4.44
C ALA A 134 15.89 1.20 5.05
N ALA A 135 15.84 1.06 6.37
CA ALA A 135 16.58 0.05 7.11
C ALA A 135 15.65 -0.63 8.11
N TYR A 136 16.01 -1.84 8.52
CA TYR A 136 15.24 -2.59 9.51
C TYR A 136 16.16 -3.32 10.48
N ALA A 137 15.65 -3.59 11.67
CA ALA A 137 16.31 -4.45 12.63
C ALA A 137 15.30 -5.47 13.15
N TYR A 138 15.82 -6.50 13.81
CA TYR A 138 15.05 -7.65 14.18
C TYR A 138 15.52 -8.27 15.48
N ARG A 139 14.60 -9.03 16.06
CA ARG A 139 14.88 -9.99 17.10
C ARG A 139 14.28 -11.32 16.67
N VAL A 140 15.15 -12.29 16.43
CA VAL A 140 14.80 -13.67 16.07
C VAL A 140 15.32 -14.55 17.21
N PRO A 141 14.45 -15.16 18.02
CA PRO A 141 14.90 -16.08 19.06
C PRO A 141 15.61 -17.30 18.46
N GLU A 142 16.82 -17.55 18.91
CA GLU A 142 17.64 -18.68 18.47
C GLU A 142 17.81 -19.66 19.62
N LYS A 143 17.48 -20.93 19.40
CA LYS A 143 17.45 -21.95 20.46
C LYS A 143 18.75 -22.04 21.29
N ASP A 144 19.90 -21.82 20.64
CA ASP A 144 21.21 -21.96 21.26
C ASP A 144 21.86 -20.61 21.64
N SER A 145 21.16 -19.48 21.39
CA SER A 145 21.62 -18.17 21.83
C SER A 145 21.34 -17.96 23.33
N THR A 146 22.23 -17.25 24.01
CA THR A 146 22.03 -16.80 25.40
C THR A 146 21.61 -15.32 25.46
N THR A 147 21.48 -14.67 24.31
CA THR A 147 21.20 -13.24 24.19
C THR A 147 19.94 -13.03 23.37
N CYS A 148 19.17 -11.99 23.70
CA CYS A 148 17.98 -11.58 22.94
C CYS A 148 16.86 -12.63 22.77
N ASN A 149 16.82 -13.67 23.61
CA ASN A 149 15.79 -14.72 23.59
C ASN A 149 14.67 -14.54 24.62
N GLU A 150 14.88 -13.71 25.64
CA GLU A 150 13.93 -13.60 26.74
C GLU A 150 12.70 -12.78 26.36
N ALA A 151 11.55 -13.09 26.96
CA ALA A 151 10.40 -12.20 26.88
C ALA A 151 10.67 -10.93 27.70
N GLY A 152 10.21 -9.78 27.23
CA GLY A 152 10.32 -8.53 27.97
C GLY A 152 10.38 -7.30 27.09
N THR A 153 10.87 -6.22 27.70
CA THR A 153 11.03 -4.94 27.04
C THR A 153 12.34 -4.89 26.25
N TYR A 154 12.21 -4.52 24.99
CA TYR A 154 13.31 -4.22 24.07
C TYR A 154 13.18 -2.78 23.59
N ASN A 155 14.28 -2.25 23.07
CA ASN A 155 14.33 -0.93 22.48
C ASN A 155 14.72 -1.02 21.01
N VAL A 156 14.03 -0.27 20.17
CA VAL A 156 14.47 0.07 18.82
C VAL A 156 15.21 1.38 18.93
N LEU A 157 16.45 1.41 18.50
CA LEU A 157 17.24 2.62 18.40
C LEU A 157 17.38 2.99 16.91
N VAL A 158 16.92 4.18 16.56
CA VAL A 158 17.11 4.80 15.24
C VAL A 158 18.12 5.93 15.38
N GLU A 159 19.17 5.89 14.59
CA GLU A 159 20.24 6.88 14.57
C GLU A 159 20.30 7.51 13.19
N ARG A 160 20.44 8.84 13.12
CA ARG A 160 20.71 9.53 11.85
C ARG A 160 22.18 9.89 11.74
N GLU A 161 22.85 9.29 10.78
CA GLU A 161 24.21 9.64 10.37
C GLU A 161 24.15 10.83 9.40
N GLY A 162 24.97 11.85 9.64
CA GLY A 162 25.02 13.06 8.81
C GLY A 162 26.38 13.73 8.85
N LYS A 163 26.85 14.24 7.71
CA LYS A 163 28.03 15.11 7.60
C LYS A 163 27.67 16.58 7.85
N GLU A 164 28.66 17.38 8.24
CA GLU A 164 28.49 18.84 8.43
C GLU A 164 28.09 19.57 7.14
N THR A 165 28.40 19.00 5.97
CA THR A 165 28.03 19.52 4.65
C THR A 165 26.58 19.28 4.29
N SER A 166 25.89 18.44 5.04
CA SER A 166 24.53 18.01 4.75
C SER A 166 23.50 18.95 5.37
N THR A 167 22.31 18.93 4.80
CA THR A 167 21.21 19.78 5.26
C THR A 167 20.84 19.50 6.73
N PRO A 168 20.78 20.53 7.60
CA PRO A 168 20.54 20.35 9.03
C PRO A 168 19.07 20.04 9.38
N GLU A 169 18.17 20.14 8.41
CA GLU A 169 16.75 19.86 8.57
C GLU A 169 16.50 18.42 9.05
N GLU A 170 15.49 18.25 9.90
CA GLU A 170 15.02 16.92 10.28
C GLU A 170 14.48 16.15 9.07
N TRP A 171 14.68 14.84 9.09
CA TRP A 171 14.03 13.91 8.17
C TRP A 171 12.77 13.39 8.83
N ASP A 172 11.69 13.27 8.06
CA ASP A 172 10.53 12.53 8.52
C ASP A 172 10.88 11.03 8.57
N LEU A 173 10.26 10.31 9.50
CA LEU A 173 10.39 8.87 9.64
C LEU A 173 9.03 8.18 9.50
N GLU A 174 8.97 7.12 8.71
CA GLU A 174 7.91 6.11 8.80
C GLU A 174 8.46 4.90 9.56
N LEU A 175 7.80 4.49 10.65
CA LEU A 175 8.19 3.33 11.44
C LEU A 175 7.12 2.25 11.36
N ARG A 176 7.54 1.00 11.18
CA ARG A 176 6.64 -0.16 11.21
C ARG A 176 7.21 -1.25 12.10
N TYR A 177 6.34 -1.93 12.83
CA TYR A 177 6.69 -3.13 13.59
C TYR A 177 5.83 -4.29 13.08
N GLU A 178 6.48 -5.34 12.58
CA GLU A 178 5.84 -6.56 12.12
C GLU A 178 6.28 -7.76 12.97
N SER A 179 5.30 -8.62 13.29
CA SER A 179 5.53 -9.88 14.01
C SER A 179 5.41 -11.05 13.04
N GLU A 180 6.44 -11.89 12.96
CA GLU A 180 6.38 -13.05 12.09
C GLU A 180 5.46 -14.14 12.66
N PRO A 181 4.56 -14.72 11.85
CA PRO A 181 3.69 -15.79 12.27
C PRO A 181 4.46 -17.04 12.72
N LYS A 182 3.81 -17.83 13.58
CA LYS A 182 4.38 -19.08 14.08
C LYS A 182 4.50 -20.10 12.96
N LEU A 183 5.55 -20.91 13.01
CA LEU A 183 5.74 -22.05 12.12
C LEU A 183 4.72 -23.16 12.37
N LYS A 184 4.37 -23.91 11.33
CA LYS A 184 3.61 -25.16 11.44
C LYS A 184 4.35 -26.16 12.36
N LYS A 185 3.61 -26.76 13.29
CA LYS A 185 4.16 -27.76 14.23
C LYS A 185 4.76 -28.97 13.51
N GLY A 186 5.91 -29.42 13.97
CA GLY A 186 6.52 -30.70 13.56
C GLY A 186 7.36 -30.66 12.29
N GLY A 187 7.53 -29.49 11.66
CA GLY A 187 8.47 -29.32 10.55
C GLY A 187 9.84 -28.86 11.06
N SER A 188 10.88 -29.68 10.88
CA SER A 188 12.25 -29.16 10.84
C SER A 188 12.40 -28.40 9.52
N VAL A 189 12.47 -27.08 9.56
CA VAL A 189 12.80 -26.29 8.37
C VAL A 189 14.32 -26.36 8.17
N PRO A 190 14.83 -26.57 6.94
CA PRO A 190 16.26 -26.46 6.68
C PRO A 190 16.84 -25.15 7.22
N THR A 191 18.10 -25.18 7.62
CA THR A 191 18.83 -24.00 8.10
C THR A 191 19.87 -23.51 7.10
N GLU A 192 20.02 -24.19 5.96
CA GLU A 192 20.93 -23.81 4.88
C GLU A 192 20.15 -23.17 3.75
N ALA A 193 20.54 -21.95 3.37
CA ALA A 193 19.94 -21.25 2.24
C ALA A 193 20.08 -22.04 0.93
N PRO A 194 19.16 -21.88 -0.04
CA PRO A 194 19.25 -22.55 -1.33
C PRO A 194 20.54 -22.16 -2.05
N ALA A 195 21.39 -23.14 -2.38
CA ALA A 195 22.67 -22.90 -3.06
C ALA A 195 22.62 -23.14 -4.58
N ASN A 196 21.62 -23.89 -5.06
CA ASN A 196 21.50 -24.29 -6.47
C ASN A 196 20.31 -23.59 -7.13
N TRP A 197 20.45 -22.29 -7.40
CA TRP A 197 19.47 -21.51 -8.13
C TRP A 197 20.12 -20.75 -9.30
N PRO A 198 19.35 -20.39 -10.35
CA PRO A 198 19.89 -19.69 -11.51
C PRO A 198 20.38 -18.29 -11.15
N SER A 199 21.69 -18.08 -11.14
CA SER A 199 22.31 -16.78 -10.88
C SER A 199 22.42 -15.90 -12.14
N ALA A 200 21.61 -16.16 -13.16
CA ALA A 200 21.59 -15.42 -14.41
C ALA A 200 20.22 -14.79 -14.60
N SER A 201 20.19 -13.50 -14.94
CA SER A 201 18.94 -12.81 -15.22
C SER A 201 18.24 -13.50 -16.40
N PRO A 202 16.94 -13.82 -16.27
CA PRO A 202 16.20 -14.46 -17.33
C PRO A 202 15.99 -13.50 -18.50
N SER A 203 15.63 -14.02 -19.67
CA SER A 203 15.24 -13.16 -20.79
C SER A 203 14.04 -12.28 -20.39
N PRO A 204 14.00 -11.01 -20.85
CA PRO A 204 12.89 -10.11 -20.58
C PRO A 204 11.54 -10.69 -20.99
N PRO A 205 10.44 -10.25 -20.35
CA PRO A 205 9.08 -10.59 -20.78
C PRO A 205 8.87 -10.22 -22.26
N THR A 206 8.08 -11.01 -22.99
CA THR A 206 7.80 -10.78 -24.43
C THR A 206 6.49 -10.02 -24.67
N GLN A 207 5.77 -9.70 -23.60
CA GLN A 207 4.50 -8.99 -23.67
C GLN A 207 4.76 -7.52 -23.97
N ALA A 208 3.84 -6.88 -24.71
CA ALA A 208 3.94 -5.45 -24.95
C ALA A 208 3.85 -4.68 -23.63
N ALA A 209 4.67 -3.63 -23.51
CA ALA A 209 4.65 -2.77 -22.34
C ALA A 209 3.28 -2.11 -22.15
N GLN A 210 2.86 -1.99 -20.89
CA GLN A 210 1.61 -1.35 -20.50
C GLN A 210 1.89 -0.15 -19.62
N GLU A 211 1.17 0.95 -19.83
CA GLU A 211 1.30 2.15 -19.00
C GLU A 211 0.84 1.86 -17.57
N ARG A 212 1.73 2.08 -16.61
CA ARG A 212 1.44 1.87 -15.19
C ARG A 212 2.30 2.78 -14.31
N PRO A 213 1.79 3.99 -13.97
CA PRO A 213 2.55 4.94 -13.18
C PRO A 213 2.83 4.46 -11.76
N GLY A 214 4.06 4.66 -11.28
CA GLY A 214 4.43 4.35 -9.90
C GLY A 214 3.81 5.31 -8.88
N GLY A 215 3.59 4.79 -7.67
CA GLY A 215 3.21 5.57 -6.48
C GLY A 215 4.37 6.43 -5.96
N THR A 216 4.18 7.02 -4.77
CA THR A 216 5.14 7.96 -4.15
C THR A 216 5.76 7.43 -2.85
N SER A 217 5.30 6.28 -2.37
CA SER A 217 5.67 5.69 -1.08
C SER A 217 5.36 4.19 -1.03
N TYR A 218 5.70 3.52 0.09
CA TYR A 218 5.23 2.16 0.37
C TYR A 218 3.70 2.07 0.54
N TYR A 219 3.03 3.15 0.97
CA TYR A 219 1.57 3.15 1.20
C TYR A 219 0.76 3.12 -0.11
N ASP A 220 1.19 3.89 -1.11
CA ASP A 220 0.51 4.02 -2.39
C ASP A 220 1.25 3.35 -3.55
N ALA A 221 2.21 2.46 -3.25
CA ALA A 221 2.98 1.71 -4.24
C ALA A 221 2.09 1.01 -5.26
N THR A 222 2.42 1.17 -6.53
CA THR A 222 1.63 0.58 -7.62
C THR A 222 1.98 -0.90 -7.77
N SER A 223 0.97 -1.77 -7.73
CA SER A 223 1.19 -3.22 -7.83
C SER A 223 1.55 -3.65 -9.24
N LEU A 224 2.53 -4.55 -9.37
CA LEU A 224 3.01 -5.08 -10.65
C LEU A 224 2.99 -6.61 -10.63
N GLU A 225 2.69 -7.20 -11.78
CA GLU A 225 2.97 -8.60 -12.06
C GLU A 225 4.16 -8.72 -13.04
N THR A 226 4.57 -9.94 -13.37
CA THR A 226 5.56 -10.18 -14.42
C THR A 226 5.12 -9.51 -15.73
N GLY A 227 5.94 -8.61 -16.27
CA GLY A 227 5.61 -7.81 -17.43
C GLY A 227 6.58 -6.67 -17.68
N GLU A 228 6.31 -5.90 -18.73
CA GLU A 228 6.98 -4.63 -19.02
C GLU A 228 5.98 -3.49 -18.76
N TRP A 229 6.42 -2.46 -18.03
CA TRP A 229 5.56 -1.40 -17.53
C TRP A 229 6.13 -0.04 -17.88
N ASP A 230 5.41 0.75 -18.69
CA ASP A 230 5.81 2.09 -19.08
C ASP A 230 5.39 3.11 -18.02
N ASP A 231 6.31 4.00 -17.66
CA ASP A 231 6.09 5.16 -16.80
C ASP A 231 6.99 6.33 -17.27
N SER A 232 6.97 7.43 -16.54
CA SER A 232 7.89 8.54 -16.70
C SER A 232 8.29 9.09 -15.34
N ILE A 233 9.53 9.55 -15.25
CA ILE A 233 10.12 10.02 -14.01
C ILE A 233 10.75 11.41 -14.20
N GLU A 234 10.40 12.32 -13.31
CA GLU A 234 10.95 13.67 -13.27
C GLU A 234 12.25 13.71 -12.45
N PRO A 235 13.20 14.61 -12.75
CA PRO A 235 14.39 14.78 -11.91
C PRO A 235 14.02 15.07 -10.45
N GLY A 236 14.63 14.35 -9.51
CA GLY A 236 14.35 14.43 -8.09
C GLY A 236 13.10 13.66 -7.63
N GLN A 237 12.40 12.96 -8.54
CA GLN A 237 11.25 12.14 -8.20
C GLN A 237 11.67 10.72 -7.83
N THR A 238 10.98 10.13 -6.85
CA THR A 238 10.99 8.69 -6.58
C THR A 238 9.65 8.07 -6.96
N ARG A 239 9.68 6.95 -7.68
CA ARG A 239 8.51 6.10 -7.97
C ARG A 239 8.57 4.83 -7.15
N PHE A 240 7.43 4.43 -6.60
CA PHE A 240 7.27 3.19 -5.82
C PHE A 240 6.35 2.19 -6.51
N TYR A 241 6.80 0.94 -6.52
CA TYR A 241 6.05 -0.20 -7.01
C TYR A 241 6.12 -1.35 -6.01
N GLN A 242 5.18 -2.27 -6.09
CA GLN A 242 5.18 -3.49 -5.29
C GLN A 242 4.91 -4.73 -6.15
N VAL A 243 5.65 -5.80 -5.92
CA VAL A 243 5.58 -7.06 -6.66
C VAL A 243 5.29 -8.19 -5.67
N PRO A 244 4.26 -9.03 -5.89
CA PRO A 244 4.02 -10.15 -5.00
C PRO A 244 4.98 -11.28 -5.34
N VAL A 245 5.81 -11.68 -4.39
CA VAL A 245 6.78 -12.78 -4.55
C VAL A 245 6.49 -13.83 -3.49
N ASP A 246 6.10 -15.02 -3.94
CA ASP A 246 5.70 -16.12 -3.05
C ASP A 246 6.89 -17.01 -2.70
N TRP A 247 6.71 -17.94 -1.75
CA TRP A 247 7.74 -18.88 -1.35
C TRP A 247 8.30 -19.65 -2.55
N GLY A 248 9.62 -19.81 -2.62
CA GLY A 248 10.35 -20.46 -3.71
C GLY A 248 10.49 -19.63 -4.99
N GLN A 249 9.87 -18.46 -5.07
CA GLN A 249 9.94 -17.60 -6.25
C GLN A 249 11.14 -16.66 -6.21
N GLN A 250 11.61 -16.24 -7.39
CA GLN A 250 12.69 -15.28 -7.57
C GLN A 250 12.18 -14.04 -8.28
N ILE A 251 12.58 -12.86 -7.84
CA ILE A 251 12.28 -11.59 -8.47
C ILE A 251 13.49 -11.08 -9.26
N PHE A 252 13.23 -10.56 -10.45
CA PHE A 252 14.18 -9.84 -11.28
C PHE A 252 13.54 -8.53 -11.71
N ALA A 253 14.30 -7.44 -11.63
CA ALA A 253 13.84 -6.13 -12.07
C ALA A 253 14.93 -5.41 -12.86
N THR A 254 14.52 -4.80 -13.96
CA THR A 254 15.36 -3.95 -14.81
C THR A 254 14.60 -2.66 -15.10
N VAL A 255 15.27 -1.52 -14.99
CA VAL A 255 14.76 -0.23 -15.42
C VAL A 255 15.50 0.20 -16.68
N ASP A 256 14.76 0.48 -17.74
CA ASP A 256 15.24 1.14 -18.93
C ASP A 256 14.85 2.62 -18.87
N LEU A 257 15.83 3.51 -18.95
CA LEU A 257 15.61 4.95 -19.07
C LEU A 257 15.72 5.37 -20.54
N GLY A 258 14.72 6.10 -21.03
CA GLY A 258 14.63 6.54 -22.41
C GLY A 258 15.65 7.61 -22.79
N ASN A 259 15.77 7.86 -24.10
CA ASN A 259 16.60 8.97 -24.59
C ASN A 259 15.95 10.33 -24.30
N SER A 260 16.78 11.35 -24.13
CA SER A 260 16.31 12.73 -24.11
C SER A 260 16.07 13.22 -25.54
N VAL A 261 15.06 14.08 -25.72
CA VAL A 261 14.70 14.67 -27.02
C VAL A 261 15.36 16.04 -27.25
N ASP A 262 15.94 16.63 -26.20
CA ASP A 262 16.48 18.00 -26.23
C ASP A 262 17.94 18.04 -26.74
N GLY A 263 18.53 16.88 -27.09
CA GLY A 263 19.80 16.77 -27.83
C GLY A 263 21.09 16.95 -27.01
N SER A 264 20.99 17.12 -25.69
CA SER A 264 22.15 17.18 -24.77
C SER A 264 22.83 15.81 -24.62
N ASP A 265 24.15 15.81 -24.51
CA ASP A 265 25.00 14.62 -24.27
C ASP A 265 25.82 14.71 -22.96
N GLU A 266 25.46 15.66 -22.08
CA GLU A 266 26.13 15.88 -20.80
C GLU A 266 26.06 14.67 -19.88
N TYR A 267 27.21 14.28 -19.31
CA TYR A 267 27.30 13.10 -18.47
C TYR A 267 26.83 13.38 -17.05
N VAL A 268 25.84 12.63 -16.57
CA VAL A 268 25.38 12.63 -15.19
C VAL A 268 25.67 11.26 -14.58
N GLY A 269 26.59 11.23 -13.60
CA GLY A 269 26.89 10.04 -12.82
C GLY A 269 25.76 9.73 -11.83
N SER A 270 25.55 8.45 -11.52
CA SER A 270 24.49 8.00 -10.59
C SER A 270 23.13 8.65 -10.87
N ALA A 271 22.79 8.84 -12.13
CA ALA A 271 21.59 9.52 -12.58
C ALA A 271 20.31 8.81 -12.13
N LEU A 272 20.32 7.49 -11.97
CA LEU A 272 19.16 6.73 -11.50
C LEU A 272 19.56 5.64 -10.51
N ALA A 273 18.87 5.60 -9.37
CA ALA A 273 19.00 4.55 -8.36
C ALA A 273 17.76 3.64 -8.42
N LEU A 274 18.00 2.33 -8.37
CA LEU A 274 16.97 1.28 -8.31
C LEU A 274 17.25 0.45 -7.06
N SER A 275 16.31 0.43 -6.11
CA SER A 275 16.43 -0.36 -4.89
C SER A 275 15.26 -1.33 -4.73
N LEU A 276 15.53 -2.45 -4.07
CA LEU A 276 14.59 -3.48 -3.67
C LEU A 276 14.53 -3.58 -2.15
N ASP A 277 13.32 -3.54 -1.60
CA ASP A 277 13.05 -3.80 -0.18
C ASP A 277 12.09 -4.98 -0.01
N ASN A 278 12.24 -5.70 1.10
CA ASN A 278 11.43 -6.88 1.42
C ASN A 278 10.09 -6.50 2.10
N PRO A 279 9.20 -7.46 2.37
CA PRO A 279 7.90 -7.22 3.02
C PRO A 279 7.95 -6.54 4.40
N ALA A 280 9.08 -6.61 5.11
CA ALA A 280 9.30 -5.91 6.38
C ALA A 280 9.92 -4.51 6.20
N HIS A 281 10.05 -4.03 4.94
CA HIS A 281 10.80 -2.84 4.53
C HIS A 281 12.28 -2.89 4.95
N GLY A 282 12.86 -4.09 4.94
CA GLY A 282 14.29 -4.27 5.02
C GLY A 282 14.93 -4.19 3.64
N HIS A 283 16.02 -3.43 3.53
CA HIS A 283 16.80 -3.34 2.32
C HIS A 283 17.30 -4.72 1.87
N VAL A 284 17.14 -5.02 0.58
CA VAL A 284 17.60 -6.29 -0.03
C VAL A 284 18.80 -6.01 -0.93
N ASP A 285 18.63 -5.10 -1.88
CA ASP A 285 19.65 -4.79 -2.89
C ASP A 285 19.44 -3.36 -3.43
N GLU A 286 20.53 -2.75 -3.88
CA GLU A 286 20.52 -1.54 -4.69
C GLU A 286 21.36 -1.80 -5.94
N ALA A 287 20.74 -1.71 -7.11
CA ALA A 287 21.49 -1.83 -8.33
C ALA A 287 22.49 -0.67 -8.44
N SER A 288 23.70 -0.97 -8.92
CA SER A 288 24.73 0.04 -9.17
C SER A 288 24.15 1.25 -9.91
N PRO A 289 24.20 2.48 -9.33
CA PRO A 289 23.50 3.62 -9.89
C PRO A 289 23.85 3.88 -11.35
N LEU A 290 22.81 3.98 -12.18
CA LEU A 290 22.93 4.15 -13.63
C LEU A 290 23.48 5.53 -13.96
N SER A 291 24.50 5.60 -14.81
CA SER A 291 24.95 6.89 -15.38
C SER A 291 24.20 7.20 -16.67
N TYR A 292 23.90 8.48 -16.92
CA TYR A 292 23.09 8.93 -18.04
C TYR A 292 23.81 9.98 -18.90
N SER A 293 23.59 9.92 -20.21
CA SER A 293 24.14 10.89 -21.19
C SER A 293 23.14 11.20 -22.31
N GLY A 294 21.84 11.19 -21.99
CA GLY A 294 20.78 11.51 -22.94
C GLY A 294 20.43 10.37 -23.91
N ARG A 295 21.17 9.26 -23.86
CA ARG A 295 20.94 8.04 -24.64
C ARG A 295 20.21 6.98 -23.80
N PRO A 296 19.50 6.02 -24.45
CA PRO A 296 18.86 4.93 -23.72
C PRO A 296 19.88 4.18 -22.88
N ALA A 297 19.52 3.90 -21.63
CA ALA A 297 20.41 3.27 -20.66
C ALA A 297 19.58 2.37 -19.72
N SER A 298 20.18 1.29 -19.24
CA SER A 298 19.48 0.27 -18.46
C SER A 298 20.27 -0.11 -17.21
N VAL A 299 19.56 -0.39 -16.13
CA VAL A 299 20.13 -0.92 -14.89
C VAL A 299 19.26 -2.06 -14.38
N SER A 300 19.88 -3.12 -13.87
CA SER A 300 19.20 -4.29 -13.34
C SER A 300 19.70 -4.59 -11.93
N LEU A 301 18.81 -5.10 -11.09
CA LEU A 301 19.21 -5.73 -9.83
C LEU A 301 20.12 -6.92 -10.11
N ASP A 302 21.02 -7.21 -9.18
CA ASP A 302 21.77 -8.45 -9.23
C ASP A 302 20.81 -9.64 -9.02
N PRO A 303 21.07 -10.82 -9.63
CA PRO A 303 20.25 -12.00 -9.41
C PRO A 303 20.19 -12.37 -7.92
N LEU A 304 18.98 -12.40 -7.36
CA LEU A 304 18.73 -12.74 -5.95
C LEU A 304 18.25 -14.18 -5.79
N PRO A 305 18.50 -14.81 -4.63
CA PRO A 305 18.04 -16.16 -4.36
C PRO A 305 16.50 -16.25 -4.32
N PRO A 306 15.94 -17.45 -4.49
CA PRO A 306 14.52 -17.66 -4.27
C PRO A 306 14.14 -17.32 -2.83
N VAL A 307 12.94 -16.78 -2.66
CA VAL A 307 12.33 -16.53 -1.36
C VAL A 307 12.26 -17.83 -0.58
N ALA A 308 12.95 -17.92 0.55
CA ALA A 308 13.02 -19.14 1.32
C ALA A 308 13.14 -18.83 2.80
N TYR A 309 12.49 -19.61 3.67
CA TYR A 309 12.51 -19.35 5.10
C TYR A 309 13.94 -19.42 5.65
N GLU A 310 14.69 -20.44 5.23
CA GLU A 310 16.09 -20.72 5.56
C GLU A 310 17.07 -19.58 5.23
N ASN A 311 16.71 -18.66 4.33
CA ASN A 311 17.57 -17.54 3.96
C ASN A 311 17.96 -16.69 5.17
N ARG A 312 17.12 -16.63 6.21
CA ARG A 312 17.42 -15.92 7.47
C ARG A 312 18.72 -16.33 8.16
N PHE A 313 19.21 -17.55 7.90
CA PHE A 313 20.45 -18.07 8.48
C PHE A 313 21.67 -17.81 7.59
N ALA A 314 21.47 -17.21 6.41
CA ALA A 314 22.57 -16.83 5.53
C ALA A 314 23.35 -15.65 6.13
N SER A 315 24.66 -15.67 5.91
CA SER A 315 25.57 -14.62 6.38
C SER A 315 25.60 -13.38 5.48
N SER A 316 25.21 -13.50 4.19
CA SER A 316 25.13 -12.33 3.32
C SER A 316 23.77 -11.66 3.49
N ALA A 317 23.79 -10.33 3.58
CA ALA A 317 22.62 -9.54 3.93
C ALA A 317 21.53 -9.60 2.87
N ASP A 318 21.90 -9.56 1.59
CA ASP A 318 21.03 -9.69 0.42
C ASP A 318 20.30 -11.03 0.40
N VAL A 319 21.03 -12.13 0.58
CA VAL A 319 20.43 -13.47 0.68
C VAL A 319 19.52 -13.51 1.90
N SER A 320 20.00 -13.03 3.04
CA SER A 320 19.22 -13.07 4.28
C SER A 320 17.94 -12.26 4.18
N ALA A 321 17.94 -11.12 3.50
CA ALA A 321 16.77 -10.27 3.32
C ALA A 321 15.68 -10.93 2.45
N MET A 322 16.02 -11.95 1.64
CA MET A 322 15.08 -12.77 0.85
C MET A 322 14.34 -13.85 1.66
N ARG A 323 14.11 -13.61 2.96
CA ARG A 323 13.55 -14.59 3.91
C ARG A 323 12.01 -14.64 4.01
N PHE A 324 11.31 -13.81 3.24
CA PHE A 324 9.88 -13.58 3.37
C PHE A 324 9.16 -13.68 2.03
N ALA A 325 8.05 -14.41 1.97
CA ALA A 325 7.06 -14.16 0.91
C ALA A 325 6.29 -12.87 1.21
N GLY A 326 5.71 -12.24 0.19
CA GLY A 326 4.88 -11.05 0.35
C GLY A 326 5.15 -9.99 -0.71
N TRP A 327 4.87 -8.74 -0.37
CA TRP A 327 5.16 -7.59 -1.22
C TRP A 327 6.63 -7.20 -1.14
N TYR A 328 7.31 -7.31 -2.28
CA TYR A 328 8.63 -6.72 -2.49
C TYR A 328 8.48 -5.36 -3.15
N TYR A 329 9.16 -4.34 -2.63
CA TYR A 329 9.00 -2.97 -3.07
C TYR A 329 10.18 -2.55 -3.93
N LEU A 330 9.88 -1.99 -5.11
CA LEU A 330 10.87 -1.38 -5.99
C LEU A 330 10.75 0.14 -5.86
N SER A 331 11.86 0.81 -5.53
CA SER A 331 11.95 2.26 -5.58
C SER A 331 12.90 2.69 -6.70
N VAL A 332 12.43 3.57 -7.57
CA VAL A 332 13.20 4.14 -8.68
C VAL A 332 13.32 5.63 -8.45
N THR A 333 14.53 6.15 -8.27
CA THR A 333 14.75 7.59 -8.08
C THR A 333 15.64 8.15 -9.18
N LEU A 334 15.17 9.21 -9.85
CA LEU A 334 15.98 9.97 -10.79
C LEU A 334 16.67 11.12 -10.05
N SER A 335 17.99 11.23 -10.21
CA SER A 335 18.80 12.27 -9.58
C SER A 335 18.31 13.67 -9.99
N PRO A 336 18.20 14.63 -9.05
CA PRO A 336 17.89 16.02 -9.37
C PRO A 336 18.96 16.69 -10.24
N GLU A 337 20.18 16.13 -10.30
CA GLU A 337 21.24 16.64 -11.18
C GLU A 337 20.91 16.53 -12.66
N VAL A 338 20.06 15.56 -13.02
CA VAL A 338 19.56 15.39 -14.39
C VAL A 338 18.83 16.65 -14.87
N GLU A 339 18.20 17.40 -13.96
CA GLU A 339 17.53 18.66 -14.31
C GLU A 339 18.51 19.69 -14.92
N LYS A 340 19.74 19.75 -14.40
CA LYS A 340 20.74 20.75 -14.84
C LYS A 340 21.09 20.56 -16.32
N ALA A 341 21.19 19.31 -16.76
CA ALA A 341 21.61 18.92 -18.11
C ALA A 341 20.44 18.72 -19.09
N TYR A 342 19.28 18.29 -18.59
CA TYR A 342 18.15 17.81 -19.41
C TYR A 342 16.81 18.51 -19.12
N GLY A 343 16.78 19.43 -18.16
CA GLY A 343 15.58 20.14 -17.74
C GLY A 343 14.63 19.30 -16.90
N LYS A 344 13.47 19.89 -16.54
CA LYS A 344 12.50 19.32 -15.59
C LYS A 344 11.53 18.29 -16.17
N LYS A 345 11.55 18.06 -17.49
CA LYS A 345 10.55 17.20 -18.12
C LYS A 345 10.75 15.75 -17.67
N ALA A 346 9.66 15.05 -17.46
CA ALA A 346 9.70 13.62 -17.18
C ALA A 346 10.39 12.88 -18.33
N ILE A 347 11.33 12.01 -17.98
CA ILE A 347 12.01 11.11 -18.91
C ILE A 347 11.21 9.80 -18.95
N PRO A 348 10.83 9.29 -20.14
CA PRO A 348 10.17 7.99 -20.24
C PRO A 348 11.05 6.90 -19.65
N MET A 349 10.45 5.96 -18.93
CA MET A 349 11.12 4.76 -18.46
C MET A 349 10.23 3.53 -18.64
N THR A 350 10.86 2.38 -18.77
CA THR A 350 10.17 1.08 -18.79
C THR A 350 10.74 0.20 -17.68
N LEU A 351 9.89 -0.24 -16.77
CA LEU A 351 10.23 -1.18 -15.72
C LEU A 351 9.86 -2.60 -16.17
N LYS A 352 10.86 -3.48 -16.23
CA LYS A 352 10.71 -4.89 -16.60
C LYS A 352 10.79 -5.71 -15.33
N VAL A 353 9.67 -6.31 -14.94
CA VAL A 353 9.57 -7.17 -13.76
C VAL A 353 9.38 -8.60 -14.20
N LYS A 354 10.09 -9.52 -13.55
CA LYS A 354 9.93 -10.94 -13.79
C LYS A 354 10.01 -11.72 -12.49
N VAL A 355 8.95 -12.46 -12.19
CA VAL A 355 8.88 -13.42 -11.10
C VAL A 355 8.93 -14.83 -11.68
N GLU A 356 9.97 -15.59 -11.31
CA GLU A 356 10.22 -16.96 -11.76
C GLU A 356 9.92 -17.99 -10.66
N ASN A 357 9.87 -19.26 -11.08
CA ASN A 357 9.47 -20.43 -10.27
C ASN A 357 7.99 -20.43 -9.85
N SER A 358 7.53 -21.62 -9.46
CA SER A 358 6.18 -21.81 -8.91
C SER A 358 6.15 -21.48 -7.42
N ALA A 359 5.04 -20.89 -6.96
CA ALA A 359 4.78 -20.67 -5.55
C ALA A 359 4.81 -21.98 -4.75
N GLY A 360 5.59 -21.97 -3.67
CA GLY A 360 5.74 -23.04 -2.71
C GLY A 360 4.76 -22.91 -1.53
N PRO A 361 4.70 -23.92 -0.65
CA PRO A 361 3.85 -23.88 0.52
C PRO A 361 4.38 -22.89 1.57
N SER A 362 3.49 -22.10 2.17
CA SER A 362 3.84 -21.26 3.32
C SER A 362 4.29 -22.12 4.53
N PRO A 363 5.36 -21.71 5.24
CA PRO A 363 5.84 -22.40 6.44
C PRO A 363 4.99 -22.09 7.69
N TYR A 364 4.12 -21.08 7.62
CA TYR A 364 3.39 -20.56 8.77
C TYR A 364 2.10 -21.31 9.09
N GLU A 365 1.74 -21.31 10.37
CA GLU A 365 0.44 -21.72 10.87
C GLU A 365 -0.57 -20.58 10.68
N GLY A 366 -1.62 -20.82 9.88
CA GLY A 366 -2.69 -19.85 9.68
C GLY A 366 -2.32 -18.70 8.75
N SER A 367 -2.71 -17.48 9.12
CA SER A 367 -2.47 -16.28 8.31
C SER A 367 -1.01 -15.86 8.35
N ALA A 368 -0.45 -15.54 7.19
CA ALA A 368 0.92 -15.09 7.04
C ALA A 368 1.10 -13.58 7.32
N GLY A 369 0.00 -12.82 7.45
CA GLY A 369 0.06 -11.35 7.49
C GLY A 369 0.75 -10.80 6.24
N VAL A 370 1.67 -9.85 6.42
CA VAL A 370 2.49 -9.29 5.32
C VAL A 370 3.53 -10.29 4.75
N PHE A 371 3.76 -11.41 5.44
CA PHE A 371 4.78 -12.41 5.08
C PHE A 371 4.24 -13.54 4.18
N GLY A 372 3.22 -13.25 3.38
CA GLY A 372 2.68 -14.18 2.41
C GLY A 372 1.98 -13.47 1.28
N VAL A 373 1.69 -14.22 0.22
CA VAL A 373 0.95 -13.71 -0.94
C VAL A 373 -0.44 -14.32 -0.96
N THR A 374 -1.45 -13.46 -0.99
CA THR A 374 -2.86 -13.83 -1.08
C THR A 374 -3.37 -13.80 -2.53
N GLN A 375 -4.62 -14.22 -2.74
CA GLN A 375 -5.26 -14.06 -4.04
C GLN A 375 -5.56 -12.58 -4.34
N ASP A 376 -5.91 -11.81 -3.32
CA ASP A 376 -6.19 -10.37 -3.46
C ASP A 376 -4.92 -9.63 -3.89
N ASP A 377 -3.75 -10.02 -3.38
CA ASP A 377 -2.47 -9.45 -3.82
C ASP A 377 -2.20 -9.70 -5.30
N LYS A 378 -2.49 -10.92 -5.77
CA LYS A 378 -2.37 -11.28 -7.20
C LYS A 378 -3.38 -10.51 -8.05
N ASP A 379 -4.58 -10.24 -7.54
CA ASP A 379 -5.60 -9.44 -8.23
C ASP A 379 -5.20 -7.97 -8.32
N MET A 380 -4.58 -7.43 -7.26
CA MET A 380 -4.01 -6.09 -7.25
C MET A 380 -2.85 -5.96 -8.25
N ALA A 381 -1.93 -6.93 -8.27
CA ALA A 381 -0.83 -6.97 -9.23
C ALA A 381 -1.31 -7.03 -10.69
N ARG A 382 -2.38 -7.79 -10.98
CA ARG A 382 -3.01 -7.81 -12.31
C ARG A 382 -3.64 -6.48 -12.68
N SER A 383 -4.36 -5.86 -11.75
CA SER A 383 -5.13 -4.64 -12.00
C SER A 383 -4.30 -3.35 -11.89
N GLY A 384 -3.09 -3.41 -11.33
CA GLY A 384 -2.24 -2.24 -11.11
C GLY A 384 -2.72 -1.35 -9.95
N GLN A 385 -3.58 -1.86 -9.07
CA GLN A 385 -4.11 -1.08 -7.95
C GLN A 385 -3.10 -1.01 -6.81
N SER A 386 -2.94 0.16 -6.20
CA SER A 386 -2.30 0.27 -4.89
C SER A 386 -3.26 -0.11 -3.75
N ALA A 387 -2.74 -0.36 -2.55
CA ALA A 387 -3.55 -0.71 -1.37
C ALA A 387 -4.73 0.26 -1.12
N PRO A 388 -4.55 1.60 -1.09
CA PRO A 388 -5.67 2.52 -0.90
C PRO A 388 -6.69 2.50 -2.04
N GLN A 389 -6.26 2.23 -3.28
CA GLN A 389 -7.16 2.12 -4.42
C GLN A 389 -8.01 0.85 -4.34
N ALA A 390 -7.42 -0.27 -3.95
CA ALA A 390 -8.12 -1.53 -3.72
C ALA A 390 -9.17 -1.40 -2.62
N ALA A 391 -8.81 -0.82 -1.47
CA ALA A 391 -9.73 -0.58 -0.35
C ALA A 391 -10.94 0.30 -0.75
N LYS A 392 -10.69 1.35 -1.55
CA LYS A 392 -11.75 2.20 -2.10
C LYS A 392 -12.65 1.45 -3.08
N SER A 393 -12.07 0.62 -3.95
CA SER A 393 -12.81 -0.22 -4.90
C SER A 393 -13.76 -1.17 -4.18
N ASP A 394 -13.29 -1.83 -3.13
CA ASP A 394 -14.09 -2.78 -2.35
C ASP A 394 -15.21 -2.08 -1.58
N THR A 395 -14.94 -0.91 -1.00
CA THR A 395 -15.99 -0.07 -0.40
C THR A 395 -17.07 0.29 -1.44
N MET A 396 -16.66 0.67 -2.65
CA MET A 396 -17.60 0.97 -3.74
C MET A 396 -18.39 -0.24 -4.20
N LYS A 397 -17.80 -1.45 -4.20
CA LYS A 397 -18.53 -2.71 -4.48
C LYS A 397 -19.62 -2.96 -3.44
N VAL A 398 -19.32 -2.76 -2.15
CA VAL A 398 -20.30 -2.90 -1.06
C VAL A 398 -21.42 -1.86 -1.20
N VAL A 399 -21.08 -0.60 -1.46
CA VAL A 399 -22.06 0.47 -1.71
C VAL A 399 -22.95 0.14 -2.90
N ALA A 400 -22.39 -0.37 -4.00
CA ALA A 400 -23.14 -0.77 -5.18
C ALA A 400 -24.09 -1.95 -4.87
N ALA A 401 -23.62 -2.99 -4.17
CA ALA A 401 -24.44 -4.13 -3.76
C ALA A 401 -25.60 -3.69 -2.85
N ALA A 402 -25.34 -2.82 -1.87
CA ALA A 402 -26.35 -2.25 -1.00
C ALA A 402 -27.37 -1.39 -1.78
N GLY A 403 -26.90 -0.56 -2.71
CA GLY A 403 -27.75 0.28 -3.56
C GLY A 403 -28.65 -0.54 -4.48
N ILE A 404 -28.11 -1.57 -5.14
CA ILE A 404 -28.87 -2.50 -5.99
C ILE A 404 -29.90 -3.27 -5.14
N GLY A 405 -29.48 -3.79 -3.97
CA GLY A 405 -30.36 -4.51 -3.06
C GLY A 405 -31.53 -3.66 -2.57
N ALA A 406 -31.26 -2.43 -2.12
CA ALA A 406 -32.29 -1.50 -1.68
C ALA A 406 -33.24 -1.11 -2.84
N GLY A 407 -32.69 -0.85 -4.03
CA GLY A 407 -33.47 -0.56 -5.23
C GLY A 407 -34.41 -1.71 -5.61
N ALA A 408 -33.92 -2.95 -5.58
CA ALA A 408 -34.72 -4.13 -5.87
C ALA A 408 -35.87 -4.30 -4.85
N VAL A 409 -35.60 -4.11 -3.55
CA VAL A 409 -36.63 -4.16 -2.50
C VAL A 409 -37.70 -3.09 -2.72
N LEU A 410 -37.32 -1.86 -3.08
CA LEU A 410 -38.27 -0.79 -3.37
C LEU A 410 -39.14 -1.12 -4.59
N VAL A 411 -38.57 -1.65 -5.66
CA VAL A 411 -39.32 -2.05 -6.87
C VAL A 411 -40.28 -3.19 -6.56
N LEU A 412 -39.86 -4.20 -5.79
CA LEU A 412 -40.72 -5.29 -5.34
C LEU A 412 -41.84 -4.79 -4.41
N GLY A 413 -41.52 -3.86 -3.51
CA GLY A 413 -42.51 -3.21 -2.62
C GLY A 413 -43.56 -2.42 -3.41
N LEU A 414 -43.13 -1.65 -4.42
CA LEU A 414 -44.02 -0.95 -5.35
C LEU A 414 -44.87 -1.92 -6.18
N GLY A 415 -44.29 -3.03 -6.65
CA GLY A 415 -45.01 -4.10 -7.34
C GLY A 415 -46.09 -4.74 -6.47
N ALA A 416 -45.76 -5.08 -5.22
CA ALA A 416 -46.71 -5.63 -4.26
C ALA A 416 -47.83 -4.63 -3.92
N TRP A 417 -47.48 -3.37 -3.70
CA TRP A 417 -48.45 -2.31 -3.40
C TRP A 417 -49.41 -2.07 -4.56
N THR A 418 -48.91 -2.00 -5.80
CA THR A 418 -49.74 -1.82 -7.00
C THR A 418 -50.69 -3.01 -7.22
N LEU A 419 -50.24 -4.25 -6.99
CA LEU A 419 -51.10 -5.44 -7.03
C LEU A 419 -52.20 -5.41 -5.95
N LEU A 420 -51.85 -5.03 -4.72
CA LEU A 420 -52.81 -4.87 -3.63
C LEU A 420 -53.84 -3.76 -3.92
N ALA A 421 -53.39 -2.64 -4.50
CA ALA A 421 -54.26 -1.55 -4.90
C ALA A 421 -55.24 -1.97 -6.01
N ARG A 422 -54.78 -2.73 -7.02
CA ARG A 422 -55.64 -3.26 -8.08
C ARG A 422 -56.70 -4.25 -7.57
N ARG A 423 -56.31 -5.18 -6.69
CA ARG A 423 -57.26 -6.13 -6.06
C ARG A 423 -58.38 -5.44 -5.28
N ARG A 424 -58.05 -4.36 -4.57
CA ARG A 424 -59.05 -3.56 -3.83
C ARG A 424 -60.01 -2.82 -4.76
N ALA A 425 -59.57 -2.38 -5.93
CA ALA A 425 -60.44 -1.74 -6.92
C ALA A 425 -61.42 -2.72 -7.58
N GLU A 426 -61.02 -3.97 -7.84
CA GLU A 426 -61.90 -5.03 -8.37
C GLU A 426 -62.99 -5.45 -7.36
N THR A 427 -62.70 -5.40 -6.06
CA THR A 427 -63.69 -5.72 -5.02
C THR A 427 -64.79 -4.65 -4.91
N VAL A 428 -64.50 -3.40 -5.30
CA VAL A 428 -65.48 -2.30 -5.31
C VAL A 428 -66.34 -2.32 -6.58
N ALA A 429 -65.82 -2.81 -7.71
CA ALA A 429 -66.59 -2.95 -8.96
C ALA A 429 -67.62 -4.10 -8.93
N GLY A 430 -67.48 -5.07 -8.02
CA GLY A 430 -68.47 -6.15 -7.80
C GLY A 430 -69.64 -5.79 -6.87
N GLY A 431 -69.66 -4.56 -6.32
CA GLY A 431 -70.55 -4.18 -5.21
C GLY A 431 -71.80 -3.37 -5.56
N GLN A 432 -72.11 -3.12 -6.83
CA GLN A 432 -73.29 -2.31 -7.21
C GLN A 432 -74.13 -2.93 -8.32
N VAL A 433 -75.05 -3.85 -7.97
CA VAL A 433 -76.43 -3.89 -8.50
C VAL A 433 -77.37 -4.34 -7.38
N ALA A 434 -78.42 -3.54 -7.14
CA ALA A 434 -79.50 -3.71 -6.17
C ALA A 434 -80.36 -4.99 -6.46
N VAL A 435 -81.26 -5.48 -5.60
CA VAL A 435 -82.55 -4.87 -5.23
C VAL A 435 -83.16 -5.67 -4.06
N GLY A 436 -83.57 -4.99 -3.00
CA GLY A 436 -84.54 -5.49 -2.02
C GLY A 436 -85.80 -4.66 -2.09
N THR A 437 -86.85 -5.20 -2.72
CA THR A 437 -88.17 -4.57 -2.86
C THR A 437 -89.19 -5.16 -1.89
N ALA A 438 -89.97 -4.23 -1.33
CA ALA A 438 -91.40 -4.33 -0.99
C ALA A 438 -91.82 -4.98 0.35
N GLY A 439 -92.56 -4.18 1.12
CA GLY A 439 -93.39 -4.59 2.25
C GLY A 439 -94.02 -3.38 2.93
N GLN A 440 -95.15 -2.91 2.39
CA GLN A 440 -95.96 -1.78 2.87
C GLN A 440 -96.97 -2.23 3.98
N PRO A 441 -97.87 -1.37 4.52
CA PRO A 441 -98.09 -0.98 5.94
C PRO A 441 -99.36 -1.68 6.54
N PRO A 442 -100.18 -1.22 7.54
CA PRO A 442 -100.27 0.11 8.20
C PRO A 442 -100.70 0.18 9.69
N TYR A 443 -100.88 1.43 10.13
CA TYR A 443 -101.75 1.97 11.19
C TYR A 443 -101.21 2.11 12.62
N GLY A 444 -101.10 3.39 13.03
CA GLY A 444 -102.06 3.93 14.00
C GLY A 444 -101.47 4.45 15.32
N GLY A 445 -101.51 5.77 15.49
CA GLY A 445 -101.86 6.37 16.78
C GLY A 445 -100.88 7.41 17.33
N PRO A 446 -101.35 8.51 17.95
CA PRO A 446 -100.63 9.79 18.03
C PRO A 446 -99.92 10.01 19.40
N PRO A 447 -99.18 11.12 19.57
CA PRO A 447 -98.00 11.21 20.42
C PRO A 447 -98.34 11.57 21.85
N GLN A 448 -97.40 11.38 22.79
CA GLN A 448 -97.11 12.36 23.85
C GLN A 448 -95.66 12.26 24.31
N ALA A 449 -95.02 13.42 24.42
CA ALA A 449 -93.97 13.65 25.40
C ALA A 449 -94.60 13.56 26.80
N TRP A 450 -94.02 12.83 27.75
CA TRP A 450 -92.99 13.20 28.73
C TRP A 450 -92.39 11.93 29.31
#